data_AF-A0A396PA94-F1
#
_entry.id   AF-A0A396PA94-F1
#
_cell.length_a   1.000
_cell.length_b   1.000
_cell.length_c   1.000
_cell.angle_alpha   90.00
_cell.angle_beta   90.00
_cell.angle_gamma   90.00
#
_symmetry.space_group_name_H-M   'P 1'
#
loop_
_entity.id
_entity.type
_entity.pdbx_description
1 polymer ?
#
loop_
_entity_poly.entity_id
_entity_poly.type
_entity_poly.pdbx_seq_one_letter_code
_entity_poly.pdbx_strand_id
1 'polypeptide(L)' 'MDEYHTYSYCGPVVHFGKCVASKWKGETVARSERKARSNLTYQVKKQMNLIAGTNISLPGSIKMVD' A
#
# COMPACT_ATOMS: atom_id res chain seq x y z
N MET A 1 -22.87 6.07 -8.19
CA MET A 1 -21.77 5.43 -8.95
C MET A 1 -20.54 5.62 -8.09
N ASP A 2 -19.95 4.55 -7.55
CA ASP A 2 -18.79 4.72 -6.66
C ASP A 2 -17.62 5.26 -7.50
N GLU A 3 -17.20 6.49 -7.21
CA GLU A 3 -16.14 7.17 -7.94
C GLU A 3 -14.77 6.57 -7.60
N TYR A 4 -14.00 6.28 -8.65
CA TYR A 4 -12.64 5.77 -8.50
C TYR A 4 -11.68 6.95 -8.44
N HIS A 5 -10.82 6.96 -7.43
CA HIS A 5 -9.78 7.97 -7.25
C HIS A 5 -8.41 7.29 -7.28
N THR A 6 -7.39 8.04 -7.71
CA THR A 6 -6.01 7.59 -7.62
C THR A 6 -5.48 7.87 -6.23
N TYR A 7 -4.78 6.90 -5.67
CA TYR A 7 -4.16 6.99 -4.35
C TYR A 7 -2.68 6.68 -4.46
N SER A 8 -1.87 7.46 -3.77
CA SER A 8 -0.42 7.33 -3.72
C SER A 8 0.05 7.13 -2.28
N TYR A 9 1.03 6.26 -2.13
CA TYR A 9 1.74 6.05 -0.87
C TYR A 9 3.23 6.27 -1.08
N CYS A 10 3.86 7.01 -0.17
CA CYS A 10 5.30 7.17 -0.11
C CYS A 10 5.72 7.10 1.36
N GLY A 11 6.26 5.96 1.80
CA GLY A 11 6.58 5.76 3.20
C GLY A 11 7.18 4.39 3.51
N PRO A 12 7.36 4.06 4.79
CA PRO A 12 7.99 2.80 5.17
C PRO A 12 7.06 1.60 4.96
N VAL A 13 7.63 0.42 4.75
CA VAL A 13 6.93 -0.86 4.78
C VAL A 13 7.37 -1.59 6.04
N VAL A 14 6.41 -2.10 6.80
CA VAL A 14 6.66 -2.79 8.06
C VAL A 14 6.16 -4.23 7.99
N HIS A 15 6.99 -5.17 8.44
CA HIS A 15 6.68 -6.58 8.60
C HIS A 15 6.98 -7.00 10.04
N PHE A 16 5.96 -7.44 10.79
CA PHE A 16 6.07 -7.79 12.23
C PHE A 16 6.87 -6.77 13.06
N GLY A 17 6.57 -5.48 12.90
CA GLY A 17 7.24 -4.39 13.62
C GLY A 17 8.63 -4.02 13.10
N LYS A 18 9.19 -4.75 12.14
CA LYS A 18 10.47 -4.41 11.49
C LYS A 18 10.23 -3.63 10.20
N CYS A 19 10.93 -2.52 10.04
CA CYS A 19 10.95 -1.79 8.78
C CYS A 19 11.74 -2.60 7.74
N VAL A 20 11.06 -3.04 6.68
CA VAL A 20 11.67 -3.82 5.58
C VAL A 20 12.00 -2.96 4.37
N ALA A 21 11.36 -1.80 4.25
CA ALA A 21 11.75 -0.74 3.32
C ALA A 21 11.47 0.61 3.99
N SER A 22 12.47 1.48 4.09
CA SER A 22 12.30 2.80 4.72
C SER A 22 11.49 3.76 3.83
N LYS A 23 11.56 3.58 2.52
CA LYS A 23 10.86 4.41 1.53
C LYS A 23 10.42 3.56 0.34
N TRP A 24 9.18 3.11 0.39
CA TRP A 24 8.49 2.49 -0.74
C TRP A 24 7.47 3.46 -1.32
N LYS A 25 7.35 3.46 -2.65
CA LYS A 25 6.38 4.27 -3.39
C LYS A 25 5.49 3.36 -4.22
N GLY A 26 4.20 3.62 -4.19
CA GLY A 26 3.25 2.94 -5.06
C GLY A 26 1.95 3.70 -5.20
N GLU A 27 1.26 3.42 -6.29
CA GLU A 27 0.03 4.08 -6.68
C GLU A 27 -1.02 3.06 -7.07
N THR A 28 -2.29 3.39 -6.83
CA THR A 28 -3.41 2.52 -7.17
C THR A 28 -4.68 3.32 -7.34
N VAL A 29 -5.56 2.85 -8.22
CA VAL A 29 -6.90 3.39 -8.37
C VAL A 29 -7.86 2.56 -7.51
N ALA A 30 -8.64 3.22 -6.67
CA ALA A 30 -9.57 2.56 -5.74
C ALA A 30 -10.81 3.41 -5.45
N ARG A 31 -11.86 2.76 -4.93
CA ARG A 31 -13.09 3.44 -4.48
C ARG A 31 -12.98 4.04 -3.07
N SER A 32 -11.92 3.72 -2.33
CA SER A 32 -11.69 4.21 -0.96
C SER A 32 -10.23 4.03 -0.57
N GLU A 33 -9.76 4.83 0.40
CA GLU A 33 -8.42 4.70 0.97
C GLU A 33 -8.18 3.29 1.54
N ARG A 34 -9.18 2.70 2.20
CA ARG A 34 -9.09 1.33 2.73
C ARG A 34 -8.79 0.31 1.63
N LYS A 35 -9.47 0.43 0.48
CA LYS A 35 -9.22 -0.45 -0.66
C LYS A 35 -7.86 -0.15 -1.32
N ALA A 36 -7.49 1.12 -1.41
CA ALA A 36 -6.16 1.51 -1.88
C ALA A 36 -5.05 0.89 -1.01
N ARG A 37 -5.21 0.93 0.32
CA ARG A 37 -4.29 0.29 1.27
C ARG A 37 -4.14 -1.21 1.01
N SER A 38 -5.24 -1.92 0.81
CA SER A 38 -5.19 -3.35 0.45
C SER A 38 -4.46 -3.60 -0.87
N ASN A 39 -4.71 -2.78 -1.89
CA ASN A 39 -4.06 -2.89 -3.20
C ASN A 39 -2.55 -2.61 -3.10
N LEU A 40 -2.15 -1.54 -2.41
CA LEU A 40 -0.74 -1.18 -2.20
C LEU A 40 0.00 -2.24 -1.38
N THR A 41 -0.62 -2.77 -0.33
CA THR A 41 -0.09 -3.90 0.43
C THR A 41 0.13 -5.13 -0.46
N TYR A 42 -0.78 -5.41 -1.40
CA TYR A 42 -0.60 -6.49 -2.37
C TYR A 42 0.56 -6.22 -3.34
N GLN A 43 0.71 -4.99 -3.84
CA GLN A 43 1.83 -4.59 -4.70
C GLN A 43 3.17 -4.81 -4.00
N VAL A 44 3.30 -4.42 -2.72
CA VAL A 44 4.50 -4.68 -1.92
C VAL A 44 4.81 -6.17 -1.86
N LYS A 45 3.81 -7.01 -1.55
CA LYS A 45 4.02 -8.47 -1.49
C LYS A 45 4.50 -9.03 -2.82
N LYS A 46 3.88 -8.61 -3.93
CA LYS A 46 4.29 -8.99 -5.29
C LYS A 46 5.74 -8.57 -5.57
N GLN A 47 6.11 -7.34 -5.27
CA GLN A 47 7.45 -6.81 -5.57
C GLN A 47 8.54 -7.45 -4.71
N MET A 48 8.23 -7.81 -3.47
CA MET A 48 9.16 -8.46 -2.55
C MET A 48 9.12 -10.00 -2.64
N ASN A 49 8.42 -10.58 -3.63
CA ASN A 49 8.22 -12.03 -3.78
C ASN A 49 7.69 -12.72 -2.50
N LEU A 50 6.81 -12.04 -1.78
CA LEU A 50 6.17 -12.55 -0.57
C LEU A 50 4.87 -13.28 -0.92
N ILE A 51 4.51 -14.28 -0.11
CA ILE A 51 3.22 -14.94 -0.23
C ILE A 51 2.08 -13.99 0.15
N ALA A 52 0.88 -14.20 -0.41
CA ALA A 52 -0.28 -13.34 -0.17
C ALA A 52 -0.65 -13.24 1.33
N GLY A 53 -0.38 -14.28 2.11
CA GLY A 53 -0.64 -14.34 3.56
C GLY A 53 0.37 -13.56 4.42
N THR A 54 1.48 -13.08 3.87
CA THR A 54 2.49 -12.35 4.66
C THR A 54 1.89 -11.07 5.25
N ASN A 55 2.04 -10.86 6.56
CA ASN A 55 1.55 -9.65 7.22
C ASN A 55 2.41 -8.45 6.82
N ILE A 56 1.85 -7.50 6.08
CA ILE A 56 2.54 -6.27 5.68
C ILE A 56 1.68 -5.09 6.09
N SER A 57 2.33 -4.09 6.69
CA SER A 57 1.71 -2.84 7.12
C SER A 57 2.38 -1.65 6.43
N LEU A 58 1.54 -0.68 6.04
CA LEU A 58 1.94 0.59 5.44
C LEU A 58 1.60 1.71 6.43
N PRO A 59 2.37 1.95 7.50
CA PRO A 59 1.94 2.83 8.59
C PRO A 59 1.82 4.31 8.18
N GLY A 60 2.34 4.71 7.02
CA GLY A 60 2.17 6.06 6.50
C GLY A 60 0.74 6.35 6.00
N SER A 61 0.50 7.64 5.76
CA SER A 61 -0.73 8.12 5.13
C SER A 61 -0.77 7.74 3.65
N ILE A 62 -1.93 7.28 3.20
CA ILE A 62 -2.21 7.12 1.77
C ILE A 62 -2.94 8.39 1.35
N LYS A 63 -2.40 9.07 0.35
CA LYS A 63 -2.96 10.33 -0.15
C LYS A 63 -3.74 10.06 -1.41
N MET A 64 -4.92 10.67 -1.53
CA MET A 64 -5.58 10.79 -2.81
C MET A 64 -4.77 11.75 -3.68
N VAL A 65 -4.55 11.39 -4.93
CA VAL A 65 -3.89 12.22 -5.95
C VAL A 65 -4.88 12.40 -7.09
N ASP A 66 -5.10 13.64 -7.47
CA ASP A 66 -6.00 14.03 -8.57
C ASP A 66 -5.31 13.85 -9.93
#